data_AF-A0A7K4IMA4-F1
#
_entry.id   AF-A0A7K4IMA4-F1
#
_cell.length_a   1.000
_cell.length_b   1.000
_cell.length_c   1.000
_cell.angle_alpha   90.00
_cell.angle_beta   90.00
_cell.angle_gamma   90.00
#
_symmetry.space_group_name_H-M   'P 1'
#
loop_
_entity.id
_entity.type
_entity.pdbx_description
1 polymer ?
#
loop_
_entity_poly.entity_id
_entity_poly.type
_entity_poly.pdbx_seq_one_letter_code
_entity_poly.pdbx_strand_id
1 'polypeptide(L)'
;MQGKIIAKSDKRALSVSMLLMFAVFLLILPVEPALSNSEVTIFSEDFEGVFPTDNGWTIGDLTANNGEDYWGATDYKAHDGSKSGWCAQIGTQLVPNTIFTEDFEGGFGNGINGWSVGDDEPSGTTAYWNDVNSAFGGEGTHSGSWKAYCAGTGYGG
;
A
#
# COMPACT_ATOMS: atom_id res chain seq x y z
N MET A 1 24.86 -50.77 -76.74
CA MET A 1 25.13 -50.13 -75.44
C MET A 1 24.22 -48.91 -75.34
N GLN A 2 23.25 -48.89 -74.43
CA GLN A 2 22.35 -47.75 -74.24
C GLN A 2 22.75 -47.00 -72.95
N GLY A 3 23.03 -45.71 -73.07
CA GLY A 3 23.36 -44.83 -71.94
C GLY A 3 22.11 -44.28 -71.26
N LYS A 4 22.09 -44.27 -69.93
CA LYS A 4 21.02 -43.70 -69.09
C LYS A 4 21.50 -42.38 -68.50
N ILE A 5 20.77 -41.28 -68.74
CA ILE A 5 21.00 -39.99 -68.09
C ILE A 5 19.95 -39.84 -66.98
N ILE A 6 20.39 -39.56 -65.76
CA ILE A 6 19.52 -39.23 -64.63
C ILE A 6 19.89 -37.83 -64.16
N ALA A 7 18.98 -36.88 -64.33
CA ALA A 7 19.09 -35.58 -63.67
C ALA A 7 18.68 -35.72 -62.20
N LYS A 8 19.55 -35.32 -61.26
CA LYS A 8 19.19 -35.15 -59.85
C LYS A 8 18.86 -33.68 -59.64
N SER A 9 17.64 -33.38 -59.19
CA SER A 9 17.33 -32.05 -58.67
C SER A 9 17.99 -31.88 -57.31
N ASP A 10 18.72 -30.78 -57.16
CA ASP A 10 19.54 -30.50 -56.00
C ASP A 10 18.66 -29.91 -54.87
N LYS A 11 18.48 -30.67 -53.78
CA LYS A 11 17.63 -30.25 -52.63
C LYS A 11 18.26 -29.12 -51.81
N ARG A 12 19.47 -28.67 -52.16
CA ARG A 12 20.23 -27.61 -51.46
C ARG A 12 19.63 -26.21 -51.63
N ALA A 13 18.76 -26.00 -52.62
CA ALA A 13 18.15 -24.70 -52.89
C ALA A 13 17.06 -24.28 -51.88
N LEU A 14 16.49 -25.22 -51.12
CA LEU A 14 15.38 -24.94 -50.19
C LEU A 14 15.83 -24.32 -48.85
N SER A 15 17.08 -24.57 -48.43
CA SER A 15 17.57 -24.13 -47.11
C SER A 15 18.02 -22.66 -47.08
N VAL A 16 18.60 -22.15 -48.18
CA VAL A 16 19.11 -20.77 -48.23
C VAL A 16 17.99 -19.77 -48.46
N SER A 17 17.00 -20.10 -49.29
CA SER A 17 15.84 -19.24 -49.58
C SER A 17 14.98 -19.00 -48.34
N MET A 18 14.75 -20.04 -47.53
CA MET A 18 13.97 -19.91 -46.29
C MET A 18 14.71 -19.10 -45.22
N LEU A 19 16.04 -19.22 -45.14
CA LEU A 19 16.87 -18.39 -44.26
C LEU A 19 16.90 -16.92 -44.71
N LEU A 20 16.94 -16.68 -46.03
CA LEU A 20 16.90 -15.34 -46.62
C LEU A 20 15.53 -14.68 -46.41
N MET A 21 14.42 -15.43 -46.58
CA MET A 21 13.08 -14.93 -46.30
C MET A 21 12.87 -14.62 -44.82
N PHE A 22 13.41 -15.42 -43.90
CA PHE A 22 13.35 -15.15 -42.46
C PHE A 22 14.18 -13.91 -42.06
N ALA A 23 15.37 -13.75 -42.66
CA ALA A 23 16.23 -12.58 -42.43
C ALA A 23 15.62 -11.29 -43.00
N VAL A 24 14.95 -11.36 -44.15
CA VAL A 24 14.21 -10.23 -44.73
C VAL A 24 12.97 -9.90 -43.90
N PHE A 25 12.28 -10.91 -43.35
CA PHE A 25 11.12 -10.68 -42.46
C PHE A 25 11.52 -10.02 -41.13
N LEU A 26 12.68 -10.38 -40.57
CA LEU A 26 13.27 -9.72 -39.39
C LEU A 26 13.70 -8.27 -39.65
N LEU A 27 14.05 -7.92 -40.90
CA LEU A 27 14.45 -6.57 -41.30
C LEU A 27 13.29 -5.62 -41.62
N ILE A 28 12.06 -6.13 -41.72
CA ILE A 28 10.86 -5.34 -42.07
C ILE A 28 9.84 -5.33 -40.91
N LEU A 29 10.21 -5.83 -39.73
CA LEU A 29 9.36 -5.64 -38.55
C LEU A 29 9.27 -4.12 -38.26
N PRO A 30 8.06 -3.52 -38.23
CA PRO A 30 7.91 -2.14 -37.79
C PRO A 30 8.36 -2.08 -36.33
N VAL A 31 9.47 -1.40 -36.06
CA VAL A 31 9.81 -0.98 -34.70
C VAL A 31 8.75 0.05 -34.34
N GLU A 32 7.72 -0.38 -33.62
CA GLU A 32 6.77 0.56 -33.02
C GLU A 32 7.57 1.44 -32.05
N PRO A 33 7.51 2.78 -32.19
CA PRO A 33 8.18 3.64 -31.24
C PRO A 33 7.60 3.33 -29.86
N ALA A 34 8.46 2.90 -28.94
CA ALA A 34 8.07 2.77 -27.55
C ALA A 34 7.52 4.13 -27.10
N LEU A 35 6.24 4.17 -26.74
CA LEU A 35 5.66 5.33 -26.07
C LEU A 35 6.42 5.50 -24.76
N SER A 36 7.40 6.41 -24.76
CA SER A 36 8.08 6.83 -23.55
C SER A 36 7.05 7.63 -22.75
N ASN A 37 6.50 7.00 -21.71
CA ASN A 37 5.80 7.75 -20.68
C ASN A 37 6.86 8.61 -19.98
N SER A 38 6.91 9.89 -20.33
CA SER A 38 7.70 10.87 -19.57
C SER A 38 6.94 11.16 -18.30
N GLU A 39 7.51 10.78 -17.16
CA GLU A 39 7.06 11.29 -15.88
C GLU A 39 7.42 12.79 -15.81
N VAL A 40 6.44 13.61 -15.45
CA VAL A 40 6.63 15.06 -15.26
C VAL A 40 6.29 15.36 -13.81
N THR A 41 7.29 15.80 -13.06
CA THR A 41 7.08 16.30 -11.70
C THR A 41 6.37 17.65 -11.77
N ILE A 42 5.10 17.68 -11.38
CA ILE A 42 4.29 18.90 -11.32
C ILE A 42 4.50 19.69 -10.02
N PHE A 43 5.06 19.03 -9.00
CA PHE A 43 5.34 19.60 -7.69
C PHE A 43 6.40 18.75 -6.97
N SER A 44 7.36 19.39 -6.32
CA SER A 44 8.34 18.75 -5.45
C SER A 44 8.65 19.66 -4.27
N GLU A 45 8.78 19.08 -3.08
CA GLU A 45 9.17 19.76 -1.85
C GLU A 45 10.03 18.78 -1.03
N ASP A 46 11.19 19.25 -0.59
CA ASP A 46 12.12 18.49 0.26
C ASP A 46 12.16 19.02 1.71
N PHE A 47 11.47 20.14 1.98
CA PHE A 47 11.40 20.82 3.27
C PHE A 47 12.73 21.35 3.81
N GLU A 48 13.79 21.38 2.99
CA GLU A 48 15.12 21.81 3.44
C GLU A 48 15.27 23.35 3.47
N GLY A 49 14.40 24.07 2.76
CA GLY A 49 14.31 25.53 2.73
C GLY A 49 13.52 26.15 3.89
N VAL A 50 13.26 27.47 3.80
CA VAL A 50 12.36 28.19 4.70
C VAL A 50 10.91 27.85 4.32
N PHE A 51 10.36 26.86 4.99
CA PHE A 51 8.94 26.51 4.92
C PHE A 51 8.11 27.47 5.79
N PRO A 52 6.96 28.00 5.32
CA PRO A 52 6.28 27.73 4.04
C PRO A 52 6.72 28.62 2.85
N THR A 53 7.55 29.63 3.07
CA THR A 53 7.67 30.77 2.14
C THR A 53 8.47 30.49 0.87
N ASP A 54 9.44 29.58 0.90
CA ASP A 54 10.39 29.42 -0.19
C ASP A 54 9.79 28.78 -1.46
N ASN A 55 8.76 27.94 -1.29
CA ASN A 55 8.11 27.22 -2.40
C ASN A 55 6.65 27.65 -2.63
N GLY A 56 6.25 28.82 -2.10
CA GLY A 56 4.94 29.41 -2.36
C GLY A 56 3.78 28.71 -1.65
N TRP A 57 4.05 27.99 -0.55
CA TRP A 57 2.99 27.39 0.25
C TRP A 57 2.17 28.46 0.98
N THR A 58 0.86 28.28 0.98
CA THR A 58 -0.04 29.01 1.88
C THR A 58 -0.51 28.05 2.95
N ILE A 59 -0.27 28.37 4.22
CA ILE A 59 -0.79 27.63 5.36
C ILE A 59 -2.12 28.25 5.76
N GLY A 60 -3.12 27.42 6.03
CA GLY A 60 -4.40 27.89 6.55
C GLY A 60 -5.09 26.82 7.38
N ASP A 61 -5.73 27.28 8.45
CA ASP A 61 -6.74 26.53 9.18
C ASP A 61 -8.12 26.90 8.60
N LEU A 62 -8.96 25.90 8.30
CA LEU A 62 -10.30 26.11 7.79
C LEU A 62 -11.31 26.49 8.89
N THR A 63 -10.95 26.36 10.18
CA THR A 63 -11.88 26.58 11.30
C THR A 63 -11.24 27.31 12.49
N ALA A 64 -11.63 28.57 12.72
CA ALA A 64 -11.09 29.43 13.78
C ALA A 64 -11.28 28.95 15.24
N ASN A 65 -11.94 27.83 15.49
CA ASN A 65 -12.42 27.44 16.82
C ASN A 65 -11.65 26.28 17.48
N ASN A 66 -10.71 25.64 16.78
CA ASN A 66 -10.08 24.39 17.24
C ASN A 66 -8.63 24.57 17.75
N GLY A 67 -8.21 25.81 18.01
CA GLY A 67 -6.81 26.11 18.28
C GLY A 67 -6.01 26.29 16.98
N GLU A 68 -4.79 26.80 17.08
CA GLU A 68 -3.98 27.07 15.90
C GLU A 68 -3.28 25.78 15.43
N ASP A 69 -3.79 25.15 14.37
CA ASP A 69 -3.13 24.02 13.70
C ASP A 69 -1.99 24.55 12.81
N TYR A 70 -0.81 24.70 13.42
CA TYR A 70 0.38 25.22 12.75
C TYR A 70 1.08 24.16 11.91
N TRP A 71 1.11 24.37 10.60
CA TRP A 71 2.00 23.64 9.70
C TRP A 71 3.41 24.22 9.74
N GLY A 72 4.41 23.36 9.71
CA GLY A 72 5.81 23.77 9.71
C GLY A 72 6.78 22.66 9.36
N ALA A 73 8.06 23.00 9.20
CA ALA A 73 9.12 22.02 9.04
C ALA A 73 9.70 21.60 10.41
N THR A 74 9.92 20.30 10.61
CA THR A 74 10.56 19.69 11.78
C THR A 74 11.71 18.78 11.35
N ASP A 75 12.64 18.42 12.24
CA ASP A 75 13.68 17.42 12.00
C ASP A 75 13.22 15.98 12.33
N TYR A 76 12.01 15.83 12.86
CA TYR A 76 11.46 14.54 13.22
C TYR A 76 11.03 13.74 11.97
N LYS A 77 11.49 12.48 11.88
CA LYS A 77 11.12 11.52 10.82
C LYS A 77 11.23 12.07 9.38
N ALA A 78 12.33 12.78 9.08
CA ALA A 78 12.67 13.14 7.70
C ALA A 78 12.74 11.89 6.81
N HIS A 79 12.13 11.97 5.61
CA HIS A 79 12.20 10.91 4.61
C HIS A 79 13.52 10.99 3.83
N ASP A 80 13.85 12.20 3.37
CA ASP A 80 15.11 12.59 2.76
C ASP A 80 15.58 13.90 3.38
N GLY A 81 16.89 14.15 3.41
CA GLY A 81 17.45 15.35 4.02
C GLY A 81 17.36 15.35 5.56
N SER A 82 17.11 16.52 6.13
CA SER A 82 17.08 16.77 7.57
C SER A 82 15.71 17.18 8.08
N LYS A 83 14.74 17.47 7.20
CA LYS A 83 13.44 18.02 7.58
C LYS A 83 12.24 17.25 7.01
N SER A 84 11.10 17.42 7.66
CA SER A 84 9.79 16.94 7.21
C SER A 84 8.71 17.98 7.50
N GLY A 85 7.61 17.97 6.74
CA GLY A 85 6.43 18.76 7.05
C GLY A 85 5.64 18.16 8.24
N TRP A 86 5.16 19.03 9.13
CA TRP A 86 4.46 18.66 10.35
C TRP A 86 3.29 19.61 10.63
N CYS A 87 2.10 19.07 10.91
CA CYS A 87 0.87 19.86 11.13
C CYS A 87 0.75 20.45 12.55
N ALA A 88 1.77 20.31 13.40
CA ALA A 88 1.78 20.80 14.77
C ALA A 88 3.17 21.33 15.18
N GLN A 89 3.79 22.20 14.37
CA GLN A 89 5.17 22.65 14.59
C GLN A 89 5.41 23.25 15.99
N ILE A 90 4.38 23.85 16.60
CA ILE A 90 4.40 24.28 18.00
C ILE A 90 3.71 23.22 18.86
N GLY A 91 4.45 22.16 19.19
CA GLY A 91 3.96 21.09 20.05
C GLY A 91 4.85 19.86 20.03
N THR A 92 5.95 19.87 20.78
CA THR A 92 6.68 18.62 21.07
C THR A 92 5.86 17.76 22.03
N GLN A 93 5.36 16.61 21.57
CA GLN A 93 4.89 15.56 22.46
C GLN A 93 6.12 14.87 23.10
N LEU A 94 6.71 15.51 24.12
CA LEU A 94 7.90 15.00 24.83
C LEU A 94 7.62 13.75 25.66
N VAL A 95 6.34 13.48 25.93
CA VAL A 95 5.88 12.35 26.73
C VAL A 95 4.77 11.66 25.95
N PRO A 96 4.88 10.36 25.65
CA PRO A 96 3.77 9.59 25.10
C PRO A 96 2.56 9.74 26.02
N ASN A 97 1.48 10.29 25.48
CA ASN A 97 0.21 10.31 26.21
C ASN A 97 -0.60 9.11 25.72
N THR A 98 -0.96 8.21 26.62
CA THR A 98 -1.87 7.12 26.28
C THR A 98 -3.28 7.67 26.18
N ILE A 99 -3.77 7.80 24.96
CA ILE A 99 -5.11 8.34 24.68
C ILE A 99 -6.17 7.25 24.89
N PHE A 100 -5.78 5.98 24.78
CA PHE A 100 -6.64 4.82 24.99
C PHE A 100 -5.81 3.59 25.36
N THR A 101 -6.24 2.85 26.39
CA THR A 101 -5.75 1.50 26.70
C THR A 101 -6.94 0.61 26.98
N GLU A 102 -6.94 -0.58 26.40
CA GLU A 102 -7.79 -1.71 26.77
C GLU A 102 -6.92 -2.97 26.69
N ASP A 103 -6.90 -3.75 27.76
CA ASP A 103 -6.14 -5.00 27.86
C ASP A 103 -7.05 -6.23 27.89
N PHE A 104 -8.37 -6.03 27.86
CA PHE A 104 -9.43 -7.03 27.89
C PHE A 104 -9.41 -7.94 29.12
N GLU A 105 -8.74 -7.53 30.21
CA GLU A 105 -8.68 -8.32 31.46
C GLU A 105 -9.88 -8.07 32.40
N GLY A 106 -10.81 -7.19 31.99
CA GLY A 106 -12.01 -6.80 32.72
C GLY A 106 -13.29 -7.43 32.18
N GLY A 107 -14.44 -6.89 32.58
CA GLY A 107 -15.71 -7.30 31.99
C GLY A 107 -15.76 -6.96 30.49
N PHE A 108 -16.35 -7.86 29.70
CA PHE A 108 -16.50 -7.69 28.25
C PHE A 108 -17.98 -7.56 27.87
N GLY A 109 -18.32 -6.61 27.02
CA GLY A 109 -19.68 -6.47 26.47
C GLY A 109 -20.14 -5.04 26.27
N ASN A 110 -21.39 -4.92 25.81
CA ASN A 110 -21.98 -3.63 25.44
C ASN A 110 -22.13 -2.72 26.66
N GLY A 111 -21.58 -1.51 26.58
CA GLY A 111 -21.56 -0.51 27.64
C GLY A 111 -20.44 -0.72 28.67
N ILE A 112 -19.63 -1.77 28.58
CA ILE A 112 -18.52 -2.01 29.50
C ILE A 112 -17.27 -1.31 28.97
N ASN A 113 -16.57 -0.57 29.84
CA ASN A 113 -15.41 0.25 29.50
C ASN A 113 -15.64 1.22 28.30
N GLY A 114 -16.90 1.58 28.03
CA GLY A 114 -17.26 2.44 26.90
C GLY A 114 -17.35 1.75 25.54
N TRP A 115 -17.22 0.42 25.49
CA TRP A 115 -17.36 -0.34 24.25
C TRP A 115 -18.82 -0.57 23.87
N SER A 116 -19.11 -0.52 22.57
CA SER A 116 -20.32 -1.09 22.00
C SER A 116 -19.94 -2.35 21.22
N VAL A 117 -20.60 -3.47 21.51
CA VAL A 117 -20.47 -4.70 20.73
C VAL A 117 -21.80 -4.98 20.04
N GLY A 118 -21.74 -5.42 18.79
CA GLY A 118 -22.94 -5.63 17.99
C GLY A 118 -22.63 -6.24 16.63
N ASP A 119 -23.70 -6.68 15.98
CA ASP A 119 -23.69 -7.07 14.58
C ASP A 119 -24.32 -5.95 13.76
N ASP A 120 -23.52 -5.34 12.89
CA ASP A 120 -23.95 -4.23 12.03
C ASP A 120 -24.71 -4.72 10.78
N GLU A 121 -24.75 -6.02 10.50
CA GLU A 121 -25.46 -6.59 9.35
C GLU A 121 -26.74 -7.32 9.78
N PRO A 122 -27.90 -6.63 9.82
CA PRO A 122 -29.15 -7.18 10.35
C PRO A 122 -29.75 -8.31 9.50
N SER A 123 -29.31 -8.48 8.25
CA SER A 123 -29.81 -9.51 7.33
C SER A 123 -28.90 -10.74 7.20
N GLY A 124 -27.74 -10.72 7.86
CA GLY A 124 -26.74 -11.79 7.84
C GLY A 124 -26.94 -12.85 8.91
N THR A 125 -26.00 -13.81 8.96
CA THR A 125 -25.87 -14.70 10.12
C THR A 125 -25.35 -13.89 11.31
N THR A 126 -26.08 -13.92 12.43
CA THR A 126 -25.73 -13.14 13.63
C THR A 126 -24.30 -13.39 14.09
N ALA A 127 -23.47 -12.35 14.02
CA ALA A 127 -22.13 -12.35 14.60
C ALA A 127 -22.21 -12.08 16.11
N TYR A 128 -21.41 -12.82 16.88
CA TYR A 128 -21.31 -12.64 18.32
C TYR A 128 -19.91 -12.18 18.70
N TRP A 129 -19.85 -11.35 19.73
CA TRP A 129 -18.60 -10.85 20.31
C TRP A 129 -18.46 -11.40 21.72
N ASN A 130 -17.28 -11.90 22.04
CA ASN A 130 -16.91 -12.27 23.40
C ASN A 130 -15.41 -12.07 23.62
N ASP A 131 -14.97 -12.02 24.88
CA ASP A 131 -13.57 -12.20 25.21
C ASP A 131 -13.22 -13.70 25.29
N VAL A 132 -12.04 -14.05 24.82
CA VAL A 132 -11.51 -15.42 24.87
C VAL A 132 -10.11 -15.40 25.44
N ASN A 133 -9.73 -16.51 26.07
CA ASN A 133 -8.40 -16.67 26.61
C ASN A 133 -7.33 -16.68 25.49
N SER A 134 -6.11 -16.28 25.82
CA SER A 134 -4.94 -16.20 24.94
C SER A 134 -4.62 -17.51 24.21
N ALA A 135 -5.03 -18.66 24.73
CA ALA A 135 -4.85 -19.96 24.08
C ALA A 135 -5.83 -20.21 22.90
N PHE A 136 -6.89 -19.41 22.78
CA PHE A 136 -7.95 -19.62 21.79
C PHE A 136 -7.50 -19.21 20.38
N GLY A 137 -7.71 -20.07 19.38
CA GLY A 137 -7.49 -19.73 17.97
C GLY A 137 -6.01 -19.60 17.55
N GLY A 138 -5.06 -20.06 18.37
CA GLY A 138 -3.63 -20.17 18.01
C GLY A 138 -2.82 -18.88 18.08
N GLU A 139 -3.45 -17.72 17.95
CA GLU A 139 -2.82 -16.42 18.15
C GLU A 139 -2.83 -16.00 19.61
N GLY A 140 -1.71 -15.48 20.12
CA GLY A 140 -1.62 -14.96 21.48
C GLY A 140 -2.36 -13.64 21.68
N THR A 141 -2.29 -13.11 22.88
CA THR A 141 -2.75 -11.75 23.22
C THR A 141 -1.62 -10.74 22.98
N HIS A 142 -1.98 -9.48 22.72
CA HIS A 142 -1.00 -8.39 22.74
C HIS A 142 -0.47 -8.12 24.16
N SER A 143 -1.33 -8.31 25.16
CA SER A 143 -1.02 -8.26 26.59
C SER A 143 -2.05 -9.08 27.37
N GLY A 144 -1.71 -9.51 28.59
CA GLY A 144 -2.68 -10.21 29.45
C GLY A 144 -3.06 -11.62 28.99
N SER A 145 -4.14 -12.15 29.55
CA SER A 145 -4.68 -13.49 29.29
C SER A 145 -5.90 -13.49 28.38
N TRP A 146 -6.49 -12.35 28.04
CA TRP A 146 -7.75 -12.26 27.32
C TRP A 146 -7.67 -11.38 26.08
N LYS A 147 -8.52 -11.66 25.09
CA LYS A 147 -8.66 -10.88 23.86
C LYS A 147 -10.11 -10.84 23.40
N ALA A 148 -10.53 -9.73 22.81
CA ALA A 148 -11.78 -9.68 22.08
C ALA A 148 -11.75 -10.62 20.86
N TYR A 149 -12.85 -11.32 20.64
CA TYR A 149 -13.00 -12.24 19.52
C TYR A 149 -14.40 -12.13 18.92
N CYS A 150 -14.44 -11.94 17.59
CA CYS A 150 -15.66 -12.04 16.82
C CYS A 150 -15.86 -13.51 16.40
N ALA A 151 -16.78 -14.19 17.07
CA ALA A 151 -17.20 -15.53 16.67
C ALA A 151 -18.35 -15.39 15.68
N GLY A 152 -18.08 -15.66 14.40
CA GLY A 152 -19.10 -15.59 13.34
C GLY A 152 -20.37 -16.40 13.63
N THR A 153 -20.29 -17.46 14.45
CA THR A 153 -21.44 -18.13 15.06
C THR A 153 -21.12 -18.69 16.45
N GLY A 154 -21.97 -18.38 17.44
CA GLY A 154 -22.08 -19.07 18.73
C GLY A 154 -20.88 -18.99 19.66
N TYR A 155 -20.87 -18.01 20.56
CA TYR A 155 -20.56 -18.15 22.00
C TYR A 155 -21.30 -17.01 22.72
N GLY A 156 -22.57 -17.25 23.05
CA GLY A 156 -23.37 -16.32 23.83
C GLY A 156 -22.73 -16.08 25.19
N GLY A 157 -22.80 -14.83 25.67
CA GLY A 157 -22.27 -14.39 26.96
C GLY A 157 -22.83 -15.14 28.16
#